data_AF-A0A2N7QZB1-F1
#
_entry.id   AF-A0A2N7QZB1-F1
#
_cell.length_a   1.000
_cell.length_b   1.000
_cell.length_c   1.000
_cell.angle_alpha   90.00
_cell.angle_beta   90.00
_cell.angle_gamma   90.00
#
_symmetry.space_group_name_H-M   'P 1'
#
loop_
_entity.id
_entity.type
_entity.pdbx_description
1 polymer ?
#
loop_
_entity_poly.entity_id
_entity_poly.type
_entity_poly.pdbx_seq_one_letter_code
_entity_poly.pdbx_strand_id
1 'polypeptide(L)'
;MVDAVHATLLAMSERMLAAARGDDWEAVAILEAERSQQIALLSTTESEMLPLFKTLLAHTEEVRELARGQRDRLGADLQEHQHRHRALSAYLHAGHE
;
A
#
# COMPACT_ATOMS: atom_id res chain seq x y z
N MET A 1 10.14 28.51 -1.00
CA MET A 1 8.86 27.82 -1.25
C MET A 1 9.07 26.37 -1.67
N VAL A 2 9.98 26.08 -2.61
CA VAL A 2 10.30 24.72 -3.07
C VAL A 2 10.68 23.78 -1.92
N ASP A 3 11.52 24.23 -0.97
CA ASP A 3 11.90 23.42 0.21
C ASP A 3 10.72 23.00 1.11
N ALA A 4 9.71 23.87 1.25
CA ALA A 4 8.53 23.56 2.07
C ALA A 4 7.65 22.49 1.41
N VAL A 5 7.54 22.52 0.07
CA VAL A 5 6.82 21.51 -0.70
C VAL A 5 7.59 20.19 -0.71
N HIS A 6 8.92 20.22 -0.84
CA HIS A 6 9.79 19.04 -0.69
C HIS A 6 9.59 18.35 0.66
N ALA A 7 9.70 19.10 1.77
CA ALA A 7 9.52 18.55 3.11
C ALA A 7 8.13 17.95 3.30
N THR A 8 7.09 18.60 2.75
CA THR A 8 5.70 18.12 2.83
C THR A 8 5.54 16.78 2.10
N LEU A 9 6.03 16.65 0.87
CA LEU A 9 5.93 15.41 0.08
C LEU A 9 6.69 14.24 0.71
N LEU A 10 7.85 14.53 1.32
CA LEU A 10 8.61 13.52 2.06
C LEU A 10 7.85 13.07 3.31
N ALA A 11 7.35 14.01 4.12
CA ALA A 11 6.56 13.69 5.31
C ALA A 11 5.29 12.90 4.96
N MET A 12 4.61 13.22 3.86
CA MET A 12 3.47 12.43 3.36
C MET A 12 3.88 11.00 3.00
N SER A 13 5.02 10.83 2.32
CA SER A 13 5.51 9.50 1.95
C SER A 13 5.95 8.68 3.16
N GLU A 14 6.53 9.30 4.18
CA GLU A 14 6.84 8.64 5.46
C GLU A 14 5.58 8.21 6.20
N ARG A 15 4.54 9.06 6.21
CA ARG A 15 3.23 8.71 6.78
C ARG A 15 2.56 7.55 6.02
N MET A 16 2.69 7.51 4.70
CA MET A 16 2.22 6.38 3.89
C MET A 16 2.94 5.08 4.29
N LEU A 17 4.26 5.13 4.47
CA LEU A 17 5.03 3.96 4.93
C LEU A 17 4.61 3.50 6.32
N ALA A 18 4.41 4.44 7.25
CA ALA A 18 3.92 4.12 8.59
C ALA A 18 2.53 3.47 8.54
N ALA A 19 1.61 4.00 7.73
CA ALA A 19 0.28 3.43 7.53
C ALA A 19 0.35 2.03 6.91
N ALA A 20 1.15 1.83 5.87
CA ALA A 20 1.34 0.53 5.22
C ALA A 20 1.93 -0.52 6.18
N ARG A 21 2.89 -0.14 7.04
CA ARG A 21 3.44 -1.02 8.08
C ARG A 21 2.45 -1.33 9.20
N GLY A 22 1.46 -0.45 9.41
CA GLY A 22 0.36 -0.62 10.35
C GLY A 22 -0.88 -1.29 9.76
N ASP A 23 -0.82 -1.81 8.53
CA ASP A 23 -1.94 -2.38 7.78
C ASP A 23 -3.13 -1.42 7.55
N ASP A 24 -2.92 -0.10 7.67
CA ASP A 24 -3.94 0.92 7.43
C ASP A 24 -3.97 1.33 5.94
N TRP A 25 -4.52 0.44 5.11
CA TRP A 25 -4.57 0.61 3.66
C TRP A 25 -5.51 1.73 3.19
N GLU A 26 -6.51 2.10 4.02
CA GLU A 26 -7.38 3.24 3.75
C GLU A 26 -6.60 4.55 3.87
N ALA A 27 -5.82 4.72 4.94
CA ALA A 27 -4.94 5.87 5.10
C ALA A 27 -3.88 5.93 3.99
N VAL A 28 -3.33 4.79 3.55
CA VAL A 28 -2.40 4.74 2.41
C VAL A 28 -3.06 5.29 1.14
N ALA A 29 -4.30 4.92 0.84
CA ALA A 29 -5.02 5.38 -0.34
C ALA A 29 -5.33 6.89 -0.30
N ILE A 30 -5.76 7.41 0.87
CA ILE A 30 -6.01 8.85 1.05
C ILE A 30 -4.73 9.66 0.84
N LEU A 31 -3.63 9.23 1.48
CA LEU A 31 -2.34 9.90 1.37
C LEU A 31 -1.76 9.82 -0.05
N GLU A 32 -1.96 8.71 -0.76
CA GLU A 32 -1.55 8.55 -2.16
C GLU A 32 -2.27 9.55 -3.06
N ALA A 33 -3.59 9.69 -2.93
CA ALA A 33 -4.39 10.61 -3.72
C ALA A 33 -3.94 12.07 -3.50
N GLU A 34 -3.70 12.46 -2.25
CA GLU A 34 -3.23 13.81 -1.90
C GLU A 34 -1.80 14.06 -2.43
N ARG A 35 -0.90 13.07 -2.28
CA ARG A 35 0.49 13.16 -2.76
C ARG A 35 0.54 13.27 -4.28
N SER A 36 -0.28 12.50 -4.99
CA SER A 36 -0.35 12.50 -6.47
C SER A 36 -0.82 13.85 -7.01
N GLN A 37 -1.77 14.51 -6.34
CA GLN A 37 -2.18 15.87 -6.68
C GLN A 37 -1.04 16.88 -6.51
N GLN A 38 -0.30 16.80 -5.40
CA GLN A 38 0.82 17.71 -5.16
C GLN A 38 1.98 17.50 -6.14
N ILE A 39 2.29 16.24 -6.48
CA ILE A 39 3.31 15.91 -7.49
C ILE A 39 2.92 16.47 -8.86
N ALA A 40 1.65 16.38 -9.24
CA ALA A 40 1.18 16.90 -10.53
C ALA A 40 1.32 18.43 -10.66
N LEU A 41 1.39 19.15 -9.53
CA LEU A 41 1.60 20.60 -9.49
C LEU A 41 3.08 20.99 -9.55
N LEU A 42 4.01 20.03 -9.43
CA LEU A 42 5.44 20.29 -9.54
C LEU A 42 5.87 20.47 -11.00
N SER A 43 6.69 21.47 -11.27
CA SER A 43 7.29 21.66 -12.59
C SER A 43 8.41 20.63 -12.80
N THR A 44 8.22 19.70 -13.72
CA THR A 44 9.18 18.61 -14.03
C THR A 44 10.43 19.07 -14.80
N THR A 45 10.49 20.35 -15.16
CA THR A 45 11.59 20.97 -15.89
C THR A 45 12.79 21.35 -15.03
N GLU A 46 12.67 21.29 -13.70
CA GLU A 46 13.73 21.69 -12.77
C GLU A 46 14.60 20.49 -12.37
N SER A 47 15.88 20.52 -12.77
CA SER A 47 16.87 19.46 -12.49
C SER A 47 17.09 19.22 -10.98
N GLU A 48 16.83 20.24 -10.16
CA GLU A 48 16.95 20.20 -8.69
C GLU A 48 15.92 19.27 -8.03
N MET A 49 14.88 18.86 -8.75
CA MET A 49 13.81 17.98 -8.26
C MET A 49 14.16 16.49 -8.37
N LEU A 50 15.20 16.13 -9.13
CA LEU A 50 15.56 14.72 -9.39
C LEU A 50 15.86 13.91 -8.11
N PRO A 51 16.60 14.44 -7.11
CA PRO A 51 16.82 13.73 -5.85
C PRO A 51 15.51 13.45 -5.09
N LEU A 52 14.59 14.42 -5.06
CA LEU A 52 13.27 14.23 -4.42
C LEU A 52 12.52 13.09 -5.10
N PHE A 53 12.41 13.10 -6.44
CA PHE A 53 11.66 12.06 -7.15
C PHE A 53 12.25 10.67 -6.94
N LYS A 54 13.57 10.54 -6.83
CA LYS A 54 14.22 9.26 -6.47
C LYS A 54 13.80 8.77 -5.10
N THR A 55 13.77 9.65 -4.09
CA THR A 55 13.32 9.29 -2.74
C THR A 55 11.85 8.91 -2.71
N LEU A 56 10.98 9.68 -3.38
CA LEU A 56 9.55 9.39 -3.47
C LEU A 56 9.27 8.06 -4.20
N LEU A 57 10.08 7.75 -5.22
CA LEU A 57 10.00 6.45 -5.92
C LEU A 57 10.37 5.31 -4.98
N ALA A 58 11.50 5.42 -4.25
CA ALA A 58 11.93 4.40 -3.30
C ALA A 58 10.86 4.11 -2.23
N HIS A 59 10.25 5.14 -1.65
CA HIS A 59 9.14 4.98 -0.70
C HIS A 59 7.91 4.31 -1.35
N THR A 60 7.63 4.63 -2.61
CA THR A 60 6.51 4.01 -3.34
C THR A 60 6.76 2.53 -3.63
N GLU A 61 8.00 2.15 -3.95
CA GLU A 61 8.38 0.76 -4.13
C GLU A 61 8.25 -0.04 -2.84
N GLU A 62 8.67 0.53 -1.70
CA GLU A 62 8.51 -0.12 -0.39
C GLU A 62 7.04 -0.33 -0.03
N VAL A 63 6.17 0.68 -0.22
CA VAL A 63 4.71 0.52 -0.01
C VAL A 63 4.14 -0.57 -0.93
N ARG A 64 4.61 -0.69 -2.19
CA ARG A 64 4.16 -1.74 -3.12
C ARG A 64 4.56 -3.13 -2.64
N GLU A 65 5.77 -3.31 -2.12
CA GLU A 65 6.19 -4.60 -1.59
C GLU A 65 5.39 -4.98 -0.34
N LEU A 66 5.11 -4.04 0.56
CA LEU A 66 4.22 -4.27 1.70
C LEU A 66 2.80 -4.69 1.24
N ALA A 67 2.24 -3.99 0.25
CA ALA A 67 0.92 -4.32 -0.31
C ALA A 67 0.88 -5.70 -0.98
N ARG A 68 1.97 -6.10 -1.66
CA ARG A 68 2.10 -7.47 -2.22
C ARG A 68 2.08 -8.51 -1.12
N GLY A 69 2.92 -8.35 -0.10
CA GLY A 69 2.97 -9.27 1.04
C GLY A 69 1.61 -9.42 1.72
N GLN A 70 0.88 -8.31 1.91
CA GLN A 70 -0.45 -8.36 2.51
C GLN A 70 -1.49 -9.03 1.61
N ARG A 71 -1.45 -8.79 0.30
CA ARG A 71 -2.35 -9.48 -0.64
C ARG A 71 -2.12 -10.99 -0.64
N ASP A 72 -0.86 -11.41 -0.60
CA ASP A 72 -0.51 -12.84 -0.60
C ASP A 72 -0.98 -13.50 0.69
N ARG A 73 -0.85 -12.81 1.83
CA ARG A 73 -1.40 -13.25 3.12
C ARG A 73 -2.93 -13.39 3.09
N LEU A 74 -3.64 -12.38 2.61
CA LEU A 74 -5.10 -12.41 2.47
C LEU A 74 -5.54 -13.55 1.53
N GLY A 75 -4.78 -13.81 0.47
CA GLY A 75 -4.99 -14.94 -0.43
C GLY A 75 -4.88 -16.29 0.28
N ALA A 76 -3.84 -16.47 1.10
CA ALA A 76 -3.65 -17.68 1.89
C ALA A 76 -4.78 -17.90 2.92
N ASP A 77 -5.14 -16.85 3.67
CA ASP A 77 -6.21 -16.89 4.67
C ASP A 77 -7.56 -17.27 4.03
N LEU A 78 -7.87 -16.71 2.85
CA LEU A 78 -9.08 -17.03 2.10
C LEU A 78 -9.08 -18.49 1.63
N GLN A 79 -7.96 -18.98 1.11
CA GLN A 79 -7.82 -20.36 0.65
C GLN A 79 -8.00 -21.35 1.82
N GLU A 80 -7.43 -21.06 2.98
CA GLU A 80 -7.60 -21.87 4.20
C GLU A 80 -9.06 -21.88 4.65
N HIS A 81 -9.72 -20.71 4.68
CA HIS A 81 -11.14 -20.62 5.03
C HIS A 81 -12.02 -21.45 4.07
N GLN A 82 -11.77 -21.39 2.77
CA GLN A 82 -12.47 -22.20 1.78
C GLN A 82 -12.21 -23.70 1.94
N HIS A 83 -11.00 -24.11 2.32
CA HIS A 83 -10.68 -25.52 2.59
C HIS A 83 -11.40 -26.02 3.84
N ARG A 84 -11.40 -25.24 4.93
CA ARG A 84 -12.14 -25.57 6.16
C ARG A 84 -13.64 -25.70 5.89
N HIS A 85 -14.21 -24.77 5.12
CA HIS A 85 -15.63 -24.83 4.77
C HIS A 85 -15.96 -26.07 3.92
N ARG A 86 -15.13 -26.40 2.91
CA ARG A 86 -15.30 -27.61 2.11
C ARG A 86 -15.20 -28.89 2.94
N ALA A 87 -14.21 -28.97 3.84
CA ALA A 87 -14.05 -30.13 4.73
C ALA A 87 -15.24 -30.30 5.68
N LEU A 88 -15.75 -29.21 6.24
CA LEU A 88 -16.94 -29.22 7.10
C LEU A 88 -18.19 -29.66 6.34
N SER A 89 -18.41 -29.13 5.14
CA SER A 89 -19.54 -29.53 4.29
C SER A 89 -19.47 -31.02 3.93
N ALA A 90 -18.28 -31.54 3.60
CA ALA A 90 -18.08 -32.96 3.29
C ALA A 90 -18.40 -33.86 4.50
N TYR A 91 -17.96 -33.48 5.70
CA TYR A 91 -18.25 -34.22 6.93
C TYR A 91 -19.76 -34.25 7.25
N LEU A 92 -20.45 -33.12 7.09
CA LEU A 92 -21.89 -33.02 7.33
C LEU A 92 -22.74 -33.83 6.31
N HIS A 93 -22.27 -33.95 5.06
CA HIS A 93 -22.93 -34.78 4.05
C HIS A 93 -22.64 -36.26 4.25
N ALA A 94 -21.41 -36.63 4.60
CA ALA A 94 -21.03 -38.02 4.87
C ALA A 94 -21.69 -38.62 6.13
N GLY A 95 -22.16 -37.77 7.05
CA GLY A 95 -22.93 -38.20 8.24
C GLY A 95 -24.44 -38.31 8.03
N HIS A 96 -24.95 -38.00 6.83
CA HIS A 96 -26.37 -38.12 6.46
C HIS A 96 -26.66 -39.28 5.49
N GLU A 97 -25.65 -40.09 5.14
CA GLU A 97 -25.80 -41.40 4.48
C GLU A 97 -25.73 -42.54 5.51
#